data_AF-A0A971B5R1-F1
#
_entry.id   AF-A0A971B5R1-F1
#
_cell.length_a   1.000
_cell.length_b   1.000
_cell.length_c   1.000
_cell.angle_alpha   90.00
_cell.angle_beta   90.00
_cell.angle_gamma   90.00
#
_symmetry.space_group_name_H-M   'P 1'
#
loop_
_entity.id
_entity.type
_entity.pdbx_description
1 polymer ?
#
loop_
_entity_poly.entity_id
_entity_poly.type
_entity_poly.pdbx_seq_one_letter_code
_entity_poly.pdbx_strand_id
1 'polypeptide(L)' 'MDVKDFWFSLPLIVTVSLVYAATRHELMGPILSHAVRIGVWIVGFMMIVLAVLLTISWFT' A
#
# COMPACT_ATOMS: atom_id res chain seq x y z
N MET A 1 8.96 16.17 -6.20
CA MET A 1 8.04 15.02 -6.28
C MET A 1 6.92 15.45 -7.20
N ASP A 2 7.01 15.05 -8.46
CA ASP A 2 5.96 15.31 -9.44
C ASP A 2 4.78 14.36 -9.17
N VAL A 3 3.58 14.74 -9.60
CA VAL A 3 2.38 13.86 -9.51
C VAL A 3 2.63 12.51 -10.18
N LYS A 4 3.52 12.47 -11.19
CA LYS A 4 3.95 11.24 -11.86
C LYS A 4 4.63 10.26 -10.91
N ASP A 5 5.40 10.75 -9.94
CA ASP A 5 6.11 9.91 -8.95
C ASP A 5 5.11 9.20 -8.03
N PHE A 6 4.06 9.91 -7.62
CA PHE A 6 2.95 9.32 -6.86
C PHE A 6 2.17 8.30 -7.70
N TRP A 7 1.99 8.55 -8.99
CA TRP A 7 1.31 7.61 -9.88
C TRP A 7 2.03 6.25 -9.98
N PHE A 8 3.35 6.22 -9.85
CA PHE A 8 4.13 4.96 -9.83
C PHE A 8 3.92 4.13 -8.57
N SER A 9 3.50 4.72 -7.46
CA SER A 9 3.29 3.99 -6.22
C SER A 9 2.08 3.04 -6.28
N LEU A 10 1.03 3.40 -7.02
CA LEU A 10 -0.16 2.54 -7.24
C LEU A 10 0.18 1.19 -7.87
N PRO A 11 0.79 1.11 -9.08
CA PRO A 11 1.11 -0.17 -9.70
C PRO A 11 2.13 -0.98 -8.89
N LEU A 12 3.05 -0.32 -8.17
CA LEU A 12 4.00 -0.99 -7.28
C LEU A 12 3.30 -1.70 -6.11
N ILE A 13 2.40 -0.99 -5.40
CA ILE A 13 1.64 -1.55 -4.28
C ILE A 13 0.80 -2.75 -4.74
N VAL A 14 0.13 -2.61 -5.89
CA VAL A 14 -0.67 -3.69 -6.49
C VAL A 14 0.21 -4.91 -6.81
N THR A 15 1.35 -4.68 -7.48
CA THR A 15 2.26 -5.76 -7.89
C THR A 15 2.82 -6.52 -6.69
N VAL A 16 3.34 -5.80 -5.68
CA VAL A 16 3.92 -6.42 -4.47
C VAL A 16 2.86 -7.21 -3.69
N SER A 17 1.66 -6.66 -3.54
CA SER A 17 0.57 -7.32 -2.81
C SER A 17 0.10 -8.59 -3.50
N LEU A 18 0.00 -8.58 -4.83
CA LEU A 18 -0.36 -9.76 -5.63
C LEU A 18 0.72 -10.83 -5.57
N VAL A 19 1.99 -10.46 -5.79
CA VAL A 19 3.12 -11.41 -5.74
C VAL A 19 3.21 -12.08 -4.37
N TYR A 20 3.11 -11.31 -3.28
CA TYR A 20 3.13 -11.88 -1.94
C TYR A 20 1.94 -12.82 -1.69
N ALA A 21 0.74 -12.47 -2.14
CA ALA A 21 -0.43 -13.32 -1.92
C ALA A 21 -0.37 -14.62 -2.76
N ALA A 22 0.14 -14.52 -3.98
CA ALA A 22 0.26 -15.62 -4.94
C ALA A 22 1.36 -16.63 -4.58
N THR A 23 2.41 -16.23 -3.85
CA THR A 23 3.41 -17.19 -3.36
C THR A 23 2.89 -18.05 -2.21
N ARG A 24 1.85 -17.59 -1.51
CA ARG A 24 1.29 -18.29 -0.33
C ARG A 24 0.04 -19.10 -0.62
N HIS A 25 -0.72 -18.76 -1.65
CA HIS A 25 -1.99 -19.42 -1.96
C HIS A 25 -2.05 -19.82 -3.44
N GLU A 26 -2.56 -21.02 -3.71
CA GLU A 26 -2.69 -21.56 -5.07
C GLU A 26 -4.06 -21.22 -5.69
N LEU A 27 -5.06 -20.90 -4.86
CA LEU A 27 -6.42 -20.56 -5.29
C LEU A 27 -6.57 -19.05 -5.51
N MET A 28 -7.15 -18.67 -6.65
CA MET A 28 -7.33 -17.26 -7.05
C MET A 28 -8.14 -16.42 -6.05
N GLY A 29 -9.17 -17.00 -5.42
CA GLY A 29 -10.00 -16.29 -4.45
C GLY A 29 -9.20 -15.80 -3.22
N PRO A 30 -8.51 -16.71 -2.50
CA PRO A 30 -7.61 -16.35 -1.40
C PRO A 30 -6.50 -15.36 -1.78
N ILE A 31 -5.92 -15.48 -2.98
CA ILE A 31 -4.89 -14.56 -3.47
C ILE A 31 -5.41 -13.13 -3.50
N LEU A 32 -6.57 -12.90 -4.13
CA LEU A 32 -7.10 -11.55 -4.30
C LEU A 32 -7.49 -10.92 -2.96
N SER A 33 -8.13 -11.70 -2.07
CA SER A 33 -8.49 -11.26 -0.72
C SER A 33 -7.27 -10.85 0.10
N HIS A 34 -6.20 -11.67 0.09
CA HIS A 34 -4.98 -11.36 0.82
C HIS A 34 -4.20 -10.20 0.19
N ALA A 35 -4.13 -10.12 -1.13
CA ALA A 35 -3.51 -9.01 -1.83
C ALA A 35 -4.18 -7.68 -1.46
N VAL A 36 -5.51 -7.62 -1.48
CA VAL A 36 -6.26 -6.41 -1.06
C VAL A 36 -5.95 -6.06 0.39
N ARG A 37 -5.97 -7.04 1.31
CA ARG A 37 -5.65 -6.79 2.73
C ARG A 37 -4.26 -6.21 2.91
N ILE A 38 -3.26 -6.70 2.18
CA ILE A 38 -1.88 -6.20 2.24
C ILE A 38 -1.78 -4.80 1.67
N GLY A 39 -2.41 -4.54 0.51
CA GLY A 39 -2.46 -3.20 -0.08
C GLY A 39 -3.08 -2.18 0.88
N VAL A 40 -4.17 -2.54 1.55
CA VAL A 40 -4.81 -1.70 2.58
C VAL A 40 -3.86 -1.43 3.75
N TRP A 41 -3.11 -2.41 4.23
CA TRP A 41 -2.12 -2.20 5.28
C TRP A 41 -0.97 -1.27 4.85
N ILE A 42 -0.46 -1.40 3.63
CA ILE A 42 0.59 -0.52 3.10
C ILE A 42 0.10 0.93 3.03
N VAL A 43 -1.06 1.16 2.40
CA VAL A 43 -1.65 2.50 2.28
C VAL A 43 -2.01 3.07 3.66
N GLY A 44 -2.61 2.25 4.53
CA GLY A 44 -2.97 2.65 5.89
C GLY A 44 -1.76 3.06 6.72
N PHE A 45 -0.66 2.30 6.65
CA PHE A 45 0.59 2.65 7.32
C PHE A 45 1.17 3.96 6.80
N MET A 46 1.21 4.15 5.48
CA MET A 46 1.67 5.42 4.88
C MET A 46 0.80 6.61 5.31
N MET A 47 -0.52 6.43 5.40
CA MET A 47 -1.44 7.47 5.88
C MET A 47 -1.23 7.82 7.34
N ILE A 48 -0.92 6.84 8.20
CA ILE A 48 -0.58 7.10 9.61
C ILE A 48 0.71 7.94 9.70
N VAL A 49 1.74 7.57 8.94
CA VAL A 49 2.99 8.36 8.89
C VAL A 49 2.72 9.78 8.40
N LEU A 50 1.92 9.94 7.35
CA LEU A 50 1.51 11.26 6.84
C LEU A 50 0.76 12.07 7.90
N ALA A 51 -0.17 11.46 8.64
CA ALA A 51 -0.90 12.12 9.71
C ALA A 51 0.03 12.59 10.84
N VAL A 52 1.02 11.77 11.23
CA VAL A 52 2.03 12.14 12.24
C VAL A 52 2.86 13.33 11.74
N LEU A 53 3.39 13.25 10.52
CA LEU A 53 4.19 14.34 9.93
C LEU A 53 3.38 15.63 9.80
N LEU A 54 2.12 15.53 9.37
CA LEU A 54 1.23 16.68 9.29
C LEU A 54 1.01 17.28 10.68
N THR A 55 0.75 16.46 11.68
CA THR A 55 0.59 16.92 13.07
C THR A 55 1.83 17.69 13.53
N ILE A 56 3.02 17.13 13.35
CA ILE A 56 4.28 17.79 13.72
C ILE A 56 4.45 19.12 12.97
N SER A 57 4.17 19.13 11.67
CA SER A 57 4.26 20.34 10.83
C SER A 57 3.27 21.44 11.23
N TRP A 58 2.15 21.09 11.87
CA TRP A 58 1.20 22.09 12.37
C TRP A 58 1.64 22.71 13.69
N PHE A 59 2.47 22.00 14.47
CA PHE A 59 2.98 22.45 15.77
C PHE A 59 4.40 23.02 15.71
N THR A 60 5.06 22.97 14.55
CA THR A 60 6.38 23.56 14.28
C THR A 60 6.20 24.80 13.41
#